data_AF-A0A6P0WRD9-F1
#
_entry.id   AF-A0A6P0WRD9-F1
#
_cell.length_a   1.000
_cell.length_b   1.000
_cell.length_c   1.000
_cell.angle_alpha   90.00
_cell.angle_beta   90.00
_cell.angle_gamma   90.00
#
_symmetry.space_group_name_H-M   'P 1'
#
loop_
_entity.id
_entity.type
_entity.pdbx_description
1 polymer ?
#
loop_
_entity_poly.entity_id
_entity_poly.type
_entity_poly.pdbx_seq_one_letter_code
_entity_poly.pdbx_strand_id
1 'polypeptide(L)'
;MTVNEQQQSNQKHKFTKSEWLIRIFLYSCVLITIFQLINNFLPDNGENKAYQSKQIYQLQAKTYLRSIHRAQQAYYLKKGKFVNFESFQELRLRHGTETKGYYYRILSPMMPVSTLNKLEQSTNFEQGVVAIAQPKKPELKQYIGAVFVTKEETTIATICEVNAGVPLPPTLPTLIDNEIQCPQETELLR
;
A
#
# COMPACT_ATOMS: atom_id res chain seq x y z
N MET A 1 83.59 35.56 -37.27
CA MET A 1 82.63 36.57 -37.78
C MET A 1 81.73 35.84 -38.77
N THR A 2 80.41 35.72 -38.65
CA THR A 2 79.40 36.27 -37.75
C THR A 2 78.18 35.34 -37.75
N VAL A 3 77.46 35.38 -36.64
CA VAL A 3 76.16 34.77 -36.30
C VAL A 3 75.08 35.03 -37.36
N ASN A 4 74.10 34.13 -37.51
CA ASN A 4 72.71 34.58 -37.61
C ASN A 4 71.68 33.52 -37.17
N GLU A 5 71.09 33.85 -36.03
CA GLU A 5 69.85 33.36 -35.46
C GLU A 5 68.61 33.80 -36.24
N GLN A 6 67.56 32.99 -36.10
CA GLN A 6 66.13 33.32 -36.10
C GLN A 6 65.47 33.89 -37.36
N GLN A 7 64.43 33.20 -37.84
CA GLN A 7 63.07 33.73 -37.65
C GLN A 7 61.98 32.66 -37.85
N GLN A 8 61.28 32.41 -36.75
CA GLN A 8 60.07 31.60 -36.60
C GLN A 8 58.90 32.36 -37.26
N SER A 9 58.38 31.89 -38.39
CA SER A 9 57.18 32.47 -39.00
C SER A 9 55.93 31.85 -38.36
N ASN A 10 55.40 32.59 -37.40
CA ASN A 10 54.13 32.38 -36.72
C ASN A 10 52.97 32.61 -37.70
N GLN A 11 52.47 31.56 -38.34
CA GLN A 11 51.27 31.65 -39.18
C GLN A 11 50.03 31.83 -38.28
N LYS A 12 49.69 33.09 -38.01
CA LYS A 12 48.35 33.45 -37.51
C LYS A 12 47.33 33.12 -38.59
N HIS A 13 46.72 31.93 -38.49
CA HIS A 13 45.58 31.55 -39.32
C HIS A 13 44.45 32.54 -39.05
N LYS A 14 44.26 33.47 -40.00
CA LYS A 14 43.24 34.52 -39.94
C LYS A 14 41.89 33.85 -40.22
N PHE A 15 41.29 33.29 -39.18
CA PHE A 15 39.98 32.63 -39.28
C PHE A 15 38.94 33.62 -39.81
N THR A 16 38.31 33.25 -40.92
CA THR A 16 37.35 34.12 -41.60
C THR A 16 36.03 34.04 -40.85
N LYS A 17 35.40 35.20 -40.53
CA LYS A 17 34.16 35.24 -39.73
C LYS A 17 33.03 34.35 -40.30
N SER A 18 33.03 34.10 -41.60
CA SER A 18 32.11 33.19 -42.29
C SER A 18 32.28 31.72 -41.90
N GLU A 19 33.51 31.25 -41.63
CA GLU A 19 33.77 29.85 -41.24
C GLU A 19 33.26 29.54 -39.83
N TRP A 20 33.27 30.54 -38.95
CA TRP A 20 32.77 30.40 -37.58
C TRP A 20 31.23 30.25 -37.56
N LEU A 21 30.54 31.01 -38.42
CA LEU A 21 29.08 30.92 -38.57
C LEU A 21 28.63 29.55 -39.08
N ILE A 22 29.36 28.98 -40.05
CA ILE A 22 29.04 27.65 -40.59
C ILE A 22 29.15 26.58 -39.50
N ARG A 23 30.19 26.61 -38.68
CA ARG A 23 30.37 25.64 -37.59
C ARG A 23 29.29 25.73 -36.53
N ILE A 24 28.91 26.95 -36.14
CA ILE A 24 27.83 27.16 -35.17
C ILE A 24 26.50 26.62 -35.68
N PHE A 25 26.19 26.85 -36.96
CA PHE A 25 24.97 26.34 -37.56
C PHE A 25 24.95 24.81 -37.57
N LEU A 26 26.06 24.17 -37.94
CA LEU A 26 26.17 22.70 -37.92
C LEU A 26 26.03 22.12 -36.51
N TYR A 27 26.69 22.71 -35.51
CA TYR A 27 26.56 22.25 -34.12
C TYR A 27 25.14 22.49 -33.58
N SER A 28 24.50 23.59 -33.95
CA SER A 28 23.12 23.89 -33.55
C SER A 28 22.15 22.86 -34.13
N CYS A 29 22.26 22.49 -35.41
CA CYS A 29 21.43 21.45 -36.01
C CYS A 29 21.60 20.10 -35.30
N VAL A 30 22.84 19.69 -35.02
CA VAL A 30 23.11 18.43 -34.29
C VAL A 30 22.51 18.47 -32.89
N LEU A 31 22.69 19.56 -32.15
CA LEU A 31 22.12 19.72 -30.80
C LEU A 31 20.59 19.69 -30.80
N ILE A 32 19.94 20.31 -31.79
CA ILE A 32 18.48 20.27 -31.92
C ILE A 32 18.01 18.82 -32.17
N THR A 33 18.68 18.07 -33.05
CA THR A 33 18.30 16.66 -33.30
C THR A 33 18.50 15.77 -32.07
N ILE A 34 19.58 15.98 -31.31
CA ILE A 34 19.84 15.26 -30.06
C ILE A 34 18.78 15.62 -29.00
N PHE A 35 18.42 16.90 -28.88
CA PHE A 35 17.41 17.36 -27.93
C PHE A 35 16.01 16.78 -28.25
N GLN A 36 15.63 16.73 -29.53
CA GLN A 36 14.39 16.08 -29.96
C GLN A 36 14.41 14.56 -29.68
N LEU A 37 15.56 13.90 -29.85
CA LEU A 37 15.71 12.47 -29.54
C LEU A 37 15.58 12.19 -28.04
N ILE A 38 16.17 13.03 -27.18
CA ILE A 38 16.10 12.89 -25.72
C ILE A 38 14.66 13.11 -25.22
N ASN A 39 13.95 14.11 -25.74
CA ASN A 39 12.58 14.41 -25.32
C ASN A 39 11.58 13.31 -25.73
N ASN A 40 11.82 12.65 -26.87
CA ASN A 40 11.00 11.51 -27.32
C ASN A 40 11.34 10.19 -26.61
N PHE A 41 12.45 10.11 -25.87
CA PHE A 41 12.88 8.91 -25.16
C PHE A 41 12.50 8.91 -23.66
N LEU A 42 11.96 10.01 -23.13
CA LEU A 42 11.48 10.02 -21.75
C LEU A 42 10.09 9.38 -21.69
N PRO A 43 9.93 8.18 -21.07
CA PRO A 43 8.63 7.56 -20.91
C PRO A 43 7.74 8.41 -19.99
N ASP A 44 6.44 8.43 -20.28
CA ASP A 44 5.45 9.06 -19.41
C ASP A 44 5.46 8.39 -18.02
N ASN A 45 5.71 9.19 -16.99
CA ASN A 45 5.82 8.76 -15.59
C ASN A 45 4.49 8.78 -14.84
N GLY A 46 3.38 9.16 -15.50
CA GLY A 46 2.06 9.30 -14.88
C GLY A 46 1.46 7.99 -14.36
N GLU A 47 1.43 6.96 -15.21
CA GLU A 47 0.81 5.66 -14.88
C GLU A 47 1.54 4.94 -13.74
N ASN A 48 2.88 5.00 -13.75
CA ASN A 48 3.73 4.41 -12.72
C ASN A 48 3.48 5.03 -11.33
N LYS A 49 3.22 6.34 -11.26
CA LYS A 49 2.91 7.04 -9.99
C LYS A 49 1.56 6.63 -9.43
N ALA A 50 0.54 6.49 -10.29
CA ALA A 50 -0.79 6.06 -9.86
C ALA A 50 -0.77 4.62 -9.32
N TYR A 51 -0.10 3.71 -10.03
CA TYR A 51 0.08 2.33 -9.60
C TYR A 51 0.85 2.21 -8.26
N GLN A 52 1.95 2.96 -8.10
CA GLN A 52 2.70 3.01 -6.85
C GLN A 52 1.85 3.53 -5.69
N SER A 53 1.05 4.58 -5.92
CA SER A 53 0.17 5.13 -4.87
C SER A 53 -0.87 4.09 -4.40
N LYS A 54 -1.45 3.31 -5.32
CA LYS A 54 -2.40 2.23 -5.01
C LYS A 54 -1.77 1.20 -4.07
N GLN A 55 -0.56 0.73 -4.37
CA GLN A 55 0.13 -0.25 -3.54
C GLN A 55 0.46 0.30 -2.15
N ILE A 56 0.89 1.56 -2.05
CA ILE A 56 1.21 2.20 -0.77
C ILE A 56 -0.02 2.24 0.14
N TYR A 57 -1.18 2.64 -0.39
CA TYR A 57 -2.42 2.66 0.40
C TYR A 57 -2.85 1.26 0.85
N GLN A 58 -2.73 0.26 -0.03
CA GLN A 58 -3.05 -1.13 0.29
C GLN A 58 -2.13 -1.69 1.40
N LEU A 59 -0.83 -1.43 1.31
CA LEU A 59 0.14 -1.83 2.33
C LEU A 59 -0.12 -1.10 3.67
N GLN A 60 -0.46 0.18 3.61
CA GLN A 60 -0.85 0.96 4.80
C GLN A 60 -2.09 0.33 5.47
N ALA A 61 -3.10 -0.05 4.69
CA ALA A 61 -4.30 -0.69 5.23
C ALA A 61 -4.01 -2.02 5.91
N LYS A 62 -3.26 -2.92 5.26
CA LYS A 62 -2.85 -4.21 5.84
C LYS A 62 -2.09 -4.01 7.15
N THR A 63 -1.12 -3.08 7.16
CA THR A 63 -0.30 -2.79 8.34
C THR A 63 -1.14 -2.21 9.48
N TYR A 64 -2.05 -1.31 9.17
CA TYR A 64 -2.93 -0.71 10.16
C TYR A 64 -3.93 -1.72 10.73
N LEU A 65 -4.48 -2.60 9.89
CA LEU A 65 -5.36 -3.68 10.32
C LEU A 65 -4.64 -4.69 11.23
N ARG A 66 -3.38 -5.04 10.93
CA ARG A 66 -2.52 -5.81 11.86
C ARG A 66 -2.33 -5.11 13.21
N SER A 67 -2.24 -3.78 13.20
CA SER A 67 -2.14 -2.99 14.43
C SER A 67 -3.45 -3.03 15.23
N ILE A 68 -4.60 -2.94 14.55
CA ILE A 68 -5.92 -3.14 15.16
C ILE A 68 -6.02 -4.53 15.81
N HIS A 69 -5.59 -5.59 15.12
CA HIS A 69 -5.64 -6.95 15.68
C HIS A 69 -4.81 -7.07 16.95
N ARG A 70 -3.55 -6.64 16.92
CA ARG A 70 -2.67 -6.67 18.10
C ARG A 70 -3.25 -5.88 19.26
N ALA A 71 -3.84 -4.72 18.98
CA ALA A 71 -4.49 -3.91 20.01
C ALA A 71 -5.73 -4.59 20.58
N GLN A 72 -6.55 -5.24 19.74
CA GLN A 72 -7.72 -6.02 20.18
C GLN A 72 -7.31 -7.21 21.04
N GLN A 73 -6.30 -7.97 20.61
CA GLN A 73 -5.75 -9.10 21.38
C GLN A 73 -5.22 -8.63 22.74
N ALA A 74 -4.42 -7.56 22.77
CA ALA A 74 -3.90 -7.00 24.01
C ALA A 74 -5.01 -6.46 24.93
N TYR A 75 -6.03 -5.82 24.36
CA TYR A 75 -7.18 -5.32 25.11
C TYR A 75 -8.00 -6.48 25.68
N TYR A 76 -8.25 -7.52 24.90
CA TYR A 76 -8.92 -8.74 25.35
C TYR A 76 -8.17 -9.39 26.52
N LEU A 77 -6.85 -9.59 26.39
CA LEU A 77 -6.01 -10.11 27.49
C LEU A 77 -6.11 -9.26 28.77
N LYS A 78 -6.34 -7.95 28.64
CA LYS A 78 -6.44 -7.04 29.79
C LYS A 78 -7.85 -6.94 30.38
N LYS A 79 -8.89 -7.09 29.57
CA LYS A 79 -10.28 -6.73 29.93
C LYS A 79 -11.28 -7.87 29.77
N GLY A 80 -10.88 -9.01 29.22
CA GLY A 80 -11.73 -10.18 28.95
C GLY A 80 -12.81 -9.93 27.90
N LYS A 81 -12.67 -8.90 27.07
CA LYS A 81 -13.63 -8.54 26.00
C LYS A 81 -12.94 -7.78 24.88
N PHE A 82 -13.50 -7.80 23.69
CA PHE A 82 -13.04 -6.97 22.57
C PHE A 82 -13.64 -5.56 22.63
N VAL A 83 -12.93 -4.61 22.02
CA VAL A 83 -13.40 -3.23 21.85
C VAL A 83 -14.41 -3.17 20.70
N ASN A 84 -15.51 -2.45 20.90
CA ASN A 84 -16.51 -2.15 19.87
C ASN A 84 -16.12 -0.89 19.07
N PHE A 85 -16.92 -0.51 18.07
CA PHE A 85 -16.63 0.68 17.27
C PHE A 85 -16.66 2.00 18.06
N GLU A 86 -17.57 2.13 19.02
CA GLU A 86 -17.75 3.35 19.82
C GLU A 86 -16.53 3.63 20.70
N SER A 87 -15.94 2.58 21.26
CA SER A 87 -14.73 2.63 22.08
C SER A 87 -13.43 2.50 21.27
N PHE A 88 -13.43 2.75 19.96
CA PHE A 88 -12.22 2.59 19.12
C PHE A 88 -10.97 3.27 19.69
N GLN A 89 -11.15 4.43 20.34
CA GLN A 89 -10.06 5.20 20.97
C GLN A 89 -9.36 4.43 22.10
N GLU A 90 -10.02 3.47 22.74
CA GLU A 90 -9.44 2.63 23.80
C GLU A 90 -8.32 1.72 23.28
N LEU A 91 -8.28 1.45 21.96
CA LEU A 91 -7.18 0.71 21.32
C LEU A 91 -5.88 1.51 21.27
N ARG A 92 -5.91 2.83 21.53
CA ARG A 92 -4.74 3.73 21.57
C ARG A 92 -3.85 3.62 20.33
N LEU A 93 -4.47 3.46 19.17
CA LEU A 93 -3.76 3.41 17.89
C LEU A 93 -3.36 4.81 17.43
N ARG A 94 -2.29 4.89 16.64
CA ARG A 94 -1.77 6.17 16.12
C ARG A 94 -2.77 6.91 15.23
N HIS A 95 -3.62 6.17 14.52
CA HIS A 95 -4.68 6.73 13.68
C HIS A 95 -6.04 6.43 14.33
N GLY A 96 -7.08 7.12 13.89
CA GLY A 96 -8.45 6.83 14.30
C GLY A 96 -9.09 5.78 13.38
N THR A 97 -10.35 6.03 13.02
CA THR A 97 -11.15 5.19 12.12
C THR A 97 -10.89 5.47 10.64
N GLU A 98 -9.85 6.24 10.29
CA GLU A 98 -9.51 6.52 8.90
C GLU A 98 -8.02 6.74 8.65
N THR A 99 -7.64 6.52 7.39
CA THR A 99 -6.35 6.87 6.80
C THR A 99 -6.58 7.55 5.45
N LYS A 100 -5.50 7.89 4.73
CA LYS A 100 -5.60 8.50 3.40
C LYS A 100 -6.38 7.64 2.40
N GLY A 101 -6.23 6.31 2.44
CA GLY A 101 -6.82 5.40 1.46
C GLY A 101 -8.07 4.66 1.93
N TYR A 102 -8.35 4.62 3.24
CA TYR A 102 -9.32 3.68 3.82
C TYR A 102 -10.08 4.27 5.01
N TYR A 103 -11.32 3.82 5.16
CA TYR A 103 -12.11 3.89 6.39
C TYR A 103 -12.05 2.54 7.11
N TYR A 104 -11.97 2.57 8.44
CA TYR A 104 -11.93 1.38 9.27
C TYR A 104 -13.17 1.32 10.14
N ARG A 105 -13.80 0.15 10.18
CA ARG A 105 -14.94 -0.12 11.04
C ARG A 105 -14.66 -1.37 11.85
N ILE A 106 -15.08 -1.36 13.11
CA ILE A 106 -15.07 -2.55 13.96
C ILE A 106 -16.52 -2.98 14.07
N LEU A 107 -16.81 -4.21 13.66
CA LEU A 107 -18.10 -4.81 13.93
C LEU A 107 -18.06 -5.28 15.38
N SER A 108 -19.12 -4.97 16.13
CA SER A 108 -19.26 -5.30 17.56
C SER A 108 -18.83 -6.74 17.85
N PRO A 109 -18.34 -7.05 19.06
CA PRO A 109 -17.94 -8.40 19.41
C PRO A 109 -19.04 -9.40 19.03
N MET A 110 -18.70 -10.35 18.16
CA MET A 110 -19.64 -11.30 17.57
C MET A 110 -19.44 -12.66 18.22
N MET A 111 -20.53 -13.41 18.35
CA MET A 111 -20.44 -14.86 18.51
C MET A 111 -20.36 -15.51 17.11
N PRO A 112 -19.67 -16.64 16.94
CA PRO A 112 -19.47 -17.24 15.64
C PRO A 112 -20.81 -17.74 15.09
N VAL A 113 -21.11 -17.43 13.83
CA VAL A 113 -22.39 -17.77 13.19
C VAL A 113 -22.63 -19.29 13.13
N SER A 114 -21.56 -20.11 13.12
CA SER A 114 -21.62 -21.58 13.20
C SER A 114 -22.30 -22.11 14.47
N THR A 115 -22.42 -21.30 15.53
CA THR A 115 -23.07 -21.68 16.79
C THR A 115 -24.56 -21.31 16.89
N LEU A 116 -25.09 -20.49 15.99
CA LEU A 116 -26.51 -20.09 16.03
C LEU A 116 -27.48 -21.25 15.71
N ASN A 117 -27.04 -22.22 14.89
CA ASN A 117 -27.83 -23.39 14.54
C ASN A 117 -27.64 -24.57 15.51
N LYS A 118 -26.78 -24.41 16.53
CA LYS A 118 -26.39 -25.45 17.49
C LYS A 118 -26.60 -24.96 18.93
N LEU A 119 -27.76 -24.31 19.15
CA LEU A 119 -28.11 -23.58 20.38
C LEU A 119 -28.32 -24.49 21.61
N GLU A 120 -28.24 -25.81 21.44
CA GLU A 120 -28.31 -26.75 22.54
C GLU A 120 -26.89 -27.24 22.85
N GLN A 121 -26.40 -26.93 24.05
CA GLN A 121 -25.28 -27.63 24.72
C GLN A 121 -23.81 -27.24 24.42
N SER A 122 -23.48 -25.96 24.22
CA SER A 122 -22.09 -25.50 24.42
C SER A 122 -22.03 -24.20 25.24
N THR A 123 -21.48 -24.28 26.44
CA THR A 123 -21.26 -23.15 27.36
C THR A 123 -20.04 -22.28 26.99
N ASN A 124 -19.32 -22.61 25.90
CA ASN A 124 -18.12 -21.91 25.45
C ASN A 124 -18.38 -21.31 24.06
N PHE A 125 -19.01 -20.14 24.01
CA PHE A 125 -19.12 -19.38 22.76
C PHE A 125 -17.76 -18.74 22.46
N GLU A 126 -17.18 -19.04 21.28
CA GLU A 126 -15.91 -18.47 20.85
C GLU A 126 -16.10 -16.98 20.53
N GLN A 127 -15.74 -16.09 21.45
CA GLN A 127 -15.90 -14.65 21.24
C GLN A 127 -14.98 -14.16 20.12
N GLY A 128 -15.44 -13.25 19.28
CA GLY A 128 -14.62 -12.67 18.21
C GLY A 128 -14.94 -11.21 17.93
N VAL A 129 -14.09 -10.57 17.14
CA VAL A 129 -14.28 -9.21 16.64
C VAL A 129 -13.79 -9.13 15.20
N VAL A 130 -14.52 -8.40 14.36
CA VAL A 130 -14.17 -8.19 12.95
C VAL A 130 -13.88 -6.72 12.72
N ALA A 131 -12.80 -6.43 12.01
CA ALA A 131 -12.43 -5.10 11.56
C ALA A 131 -12.43 -5.04 10.03
N ILE A 132 -13.13 -4.09 9.44
CA ILE A 132 -13.21 -3.92 7.99
C ILE A 132 -12.42 -2.68 7.59
N ALA A 133 -11.51 -2.82 6.63
CA ALA A 133 -10.87 -1.71 5.94
C ALA A 133 -11.57 -1.49 4.59
N GLN A 134 -12.47 -0.52 4.57
CA GLN A 134 -13.23 -0.12 3.38
C GLN A 134 -12.43 0.91 2.58
N PRO A 135 -12.15 0.68 1.29
CA PRO A 135 -11.39 1.62 0.49
C PRO A 135 -12.18 2.91 0.22
N LYS A 136 -11.46 4.05 0.19
CA LYS A 136 -12.03 5.35 -0.22
C LYS A 136 -12.14 5.50 -1.73
N LYS A 137 -11.49 4.61 -2.49
CA LYS A 137 -11.46 4.63 -3.95
C LYS A 137 -11.73 3.23 -4.53
N PRO A 138 -12.50 3.10 -5.62
CA PRO A 138 -12.94 1.80 -6.14
C PRO A 138 -11.79 0.93 -6.66
N GLU A 139 -10.66 1.52 -7.07
CA GLU A 139 -9.49 0.80 -7.56
C GLU A 139 -8.69 0.08 -6.45
N LEU A 140 -9.00 0.35 -5.19
CA LEU A 140 -8.33 -0.25 -4.03
C LEU A 140 -9.05 -1.53 -3.59
N LYS A 141 -8.28 -2.54 -3.17
CA LYS A 141 -8.80 -3.78 -2.57
C LYS A 141 -9.40 -3.50 -1.20
N GLN A 142 -10.35 -4.32 -0.76
CA GLN A 142 -10.91 -4.25 0.59
C GLN A 142 -10.27 -5.31 1.49
N TYR A 143 -10.32 -5.11 2.80
CA TYR A 143 -9.78 -6.07 3.76
C TYR A 143 -10.74 -6.32 4.91
N ILE A 144 -10.85 -7.58 5.30
CA ILE A 144 -11.64 -8.02 6.46
C ILE A 144 -10.67 -8.70 7.42
N GLY A 145 -10.41 -8.06 8.54
CA GLY A 145 -9.61 -8.58 9.62
C GLY A 145 -10.50 -9.22 10.66
N ALA A 146 -10.11 -10.37 11.20
CA ALA A 146 -10.84 -11.01 12.28
C ALA A 146 -9.90 -11.45 13.39
N VAL A 147 -10.38 -11.35 14.62
CA VAL A 147 -9.72 -11.85 15.82
C VAL A 147 -10.74 -12.70 16.58
N PHE A 148 -10.36 -13.92 16.94
CA PHE A 148 -11.20 -14.85 17.70
C PHE A 148 -10.47 -15.37 18.92
N VAL A 149 -11.24 -15.73 19.94
CA VAL A 149 -10.80 -16.48 21.10
C VAL A 149 -10.92 -17.96 20.78
N THR A 150 -9.83 -18.70 20.95
CA THR A 150 -9.79 -20.15 20.75
C THR A 150 -10.31 -20.87 21.99
N LYS A 151 -10.50 -22.19 21.86
CA LYS A 151 -10.86 -23.06 22.99
C LYS A 151 -9.82 -23.07 24.12
N GLU A 152 -8.58 -22.67 23.83
CA GLU A 152 -7.48 -22.58 24.79
C GLU A 152 -7.41 -21.20 25.47
N GLU A 153 -8.47 -20.39 25.34
CA GLU A 153 -8.55 -19.00 25.83
C GLU A 153 -7.47 -18.06 25.27
N THR A 154 -6.77 -18.50 24.23
CA THR A 154 -5.82 -17.68 23.47
C THR A 154 -6.54 -16.95 22.35
N THR A 155 -5.90 -15.94 21.76
CA THR A 155 -6.48 -15.21 20.61
C THR A 155 -5.70 -15.48 19.33
N ILE A 156 -6.42 -15.68 18.24
CA ILE A 156 -5.86 -15.82 16.90
C ILE A 156 -6.43 -14.74 15.99
N ALA A 157 -5.67 -14.33 14.97
CA ALA A 157 -6.05 -13.25 14.08
C ALA A 157 -5.67 -13.55 12.62
N THR A 158 -6.50 -13.09 11.68
CA THR A 158 -6.21 -13.20 10.25
C THR A 158 -6.76 -12.02 9.46
N ILE A 159 -6.30 -11.84 8.23
CA ILE A 159 -6.83 -10.85 7.29
C ILE A 159 -7.28 -11.57 6.02
N CYS A 160 -8.50 -11.33 5.59
CA CYS A 160 -9.06 -11.72 4.30
C CYS A 160 -8.99 -10.52 3.34
N GLU A 161 -8.54 -10.75 2.12
CA GLU A 161 -8.47 -9.77 1.06
C GLU A 161 -9.63 -9.94 0.08
N VAL A 162 -10.25 -8.81 -0.30
CA VAL A 162 -11.31 -8.76 -1.29
C VAL A 162 -10.83 -7.95 -2.48
N ASN A 163 -11.01 -8.50 -3.69
CA ASN A 163 -10.60 -7.83 -4.91
C ASN A 163 -11.27 -6.46 -5.10
N ALA A 164 -10.57 -5.55 -5.79
CA ALA A 164 -11.07 -4.21 -6.05
C ALA A 164 -12.35 -4.27 -6.90
N GLY A 165 -13.33 -3.43 -6.59
CA GLY A 165 -14.63 -3.41 -7.28
C GLY A 165 -15.60 -4.55 -6.91
N VAL A 166 -15.16 -5.56 -6.15
CA VAL A 166 -16.04 -6.62 -5.63
C VAL A 166 -16.67 -6.12 -4.33
N PRO A 167 -18.01 -6.25 -4.13
CA PRO A 167 -18.65 -5.88 -2.87
C PRO A 167 -18.16 -6.75 -1.71
N LEU A 168 -18.33 -6.28 -0.48
CA LEU A 168 -18.01 -7.12 0.69
C LEU A 168 -18.92 -8.35 0.69
N PRO A 169 -18.38 -9.54 1.00
CA PRO A 169 -19.19 -10.74 1.14
C PRO A 169 -20.26 -10.55 2.23
N PRO A 170 -21.44 -11.16 2.09
CA PRO A 170 -22.50 -11.07 3.09
C PRO A 170 -22.15 -11.85 4.37
N THR A 171 -21.19 -12.77 4.28
CA THR A 171 -20.70 -13.57 5.40
C THR A 171 -19.40 -13.00 5.95
N LEU A 172 -19.19 -13.20 7.24
CA LEU A 172 -17.99 -12.79 7.94
C LEU A 172 -17.06 -14.01 8.14
N PRO A 173 -15.76 -13.78 8.40
CA PRO A 173 -14.86 -14.86 8.75
C PRO A 173 -15.37 -15.67 9.94
N THR A 174 -15.12 -16.96 9.95
CA THR A 174 -15.55 -17.88 11.01
C THR A 174 -14.37 -18.61 11.60
N LEU A 175 -14.49 -19.01 12.87
CA LEU A 175 -13.56 -19.91 13.52
C LEU A 175 -14.08 -21.35 13.37
N ILE A 176 -13.29 -22.22 12.75
CA ILE A 176 -13.57 -23.65 12.63
C ILE A 176 -12.31 -24.40 13.02
N ASP A 177 -12.42 -25.28 14.04
CA ASP A 177 -11.31 -26.10 14.52
C ASP A 177 -10.01 -25.32 14.83
N ASN A 178 -10.14 -24.18 15.51
CA ASN A 178 -9.04 -23.25 15.83
C ASN A 178 -8.36 -22.60 14.60
N GLU A 179 -8.94 -22.70 13.40
CA GLU A 179 -8.48 -21.97 12.21
C GLU A 179 -9.54 -20.97 11.73
N ILE A 180 -9.10 -19.75 11.39
CA ILE A 180 -10.00 -18.73 10.84
C ILE A 180 -10.19 -18.97 9.34
N GLN A 181 -11.43 -19.21 8.93
CA GLN A 181 -11.81 -19.32 7.54
C GLN A 181 -12.37 -18.01 7.02
N CYS A 182 -11.82 -17.56 5.90
CA CYS A 182 -12.30 -16.39 5.18
C CYS A 182 -13.58 -16.72 4.39
N PRO A 183 -14.48 -15.73 4.19
CA PRO A 183 -15.64 -15.88 3.33
C PRO A 183 -15.27 -16.34 1.91
N GLN A 184 -16.21 -16.97 1.21
CA GLN A 184 -16.04 -17.30 -0.20
C GLN A 184 -15.68 -16.04 -1.02
N GLU A 185 -14.88 -16.22 -2.07
CA GLU A 185 -14.38 -15.14 -2.94
C GLU A 185 -13.40 -14.16 -2.29
N THR A 186 -12.87 -14.50 -1.11
CA THR A 186 -11.82 -13.73 -0.45
C THR A 186 -10.54 -14.55 -0.29
N GLU A 187 -9.39 -13.88 -0.34
CA GLU A 187 -8.08 -14.52 -0.23
C GLU A 187 -7.53 -14.35 1.19
N LEU A 188 -7.19 -15.47 1.84
CA LEU A 188 -6.57 -15.46 3.17
C LEU A 188 -5.13 -14.91 3.07
N LEU A 189 -4.86 -13.82 3.77
CA LEU A 189 -3.52 -13.28 3.94
C LEU A 189 -2.92 -13.78 5.26
N ARG A 190 -1.99 -14.74 5.17
CA ARG A 190 -1.15 -15.14 6.30
C ARG A 190 -0.03 -14.11 6.56
#